data_AF-A0A3N5EID0-F1
#
_entry.id   AF-A0A3N5EID0-F1
#
_cell.length_a   1.000
_cell.length_b   1.000
_cell.length_c   1.000
_cell.angle_alpha   90.00
_cell.angle_beta   90.00
_cell.angle_gamma   90.00
#
_symmetry.space_group_name_H-M   'P 1'
#
loop_
_entity.id
_entity.type
_entity.pdbx_description
1 polymer ?
#
loop_
_entity_poly.entity_id
_entity_poly.type
_entity_poly.pdbx_seq_one_letter_code
_entity_poly.pdbx_strand_id
1 'polypeptide(L)'
;MATTHRAGNRGAILIIVLGVLAVLALLGTTFASLQATERHVARNYEDTVRAKLLAMSGVEAAVARLGSLSNGFNDPAMTYWGNNIHETGSPDWMTPLDRAQSPSYAIEDESTQNPTDAIVKPLLVDIDGVTVGLSGACDGAYAVHGDVYRVRVTDANSLLYLNDGIEGGREGTTSQNLRRILNNLGDLLGMRNVGDKILDNRPSGGYVAKRELETVLGPTHAAKIQPFVTTRAWVDKNVANPVPISQETLSTYPVKYNQKIGIFRYGRSFGTGGEAMQNWPLKFAPEHADPRGVEHAIMALDELNP
;
A
#
# COMPACT_ATOMS: atom_id res chain seq x y z
N MET A 1 9.02 -41.17 -90.24
CA MET A 1 7.84 -41.25 -89.35
C MET A 1 8.34 -41.31 -87.91
N ALA A 2 8.49 -40.14 -87.27
CA ALA A 2 8.99 -39.89 -85.91
C ALA A 2 9.04 -38.34 -85.79
N THR A 3 8.75 -37.63 -84.70
CA THR A 3 8.52 -37.90 -83.27
C THR A 3 8.10 -36.56 -82.67
N THR A 4 6.95 -36.42 -82.01
CA THR A 4 6.63 -35.23 -81.19
C THR A 4 5.64 -35.57 -80.09
N HIS A 5 6.11 -36.15 -78.99
CA HIS A 5 5.39 -36.13 -77.70
C HIS A 5 6.41 -36.25 -76.55
N ARG A 6 7.06 -35.14 -76.18
CA ARG A 6 7.93 -35.07 -74.97
C ARG A 6 7.84 -33.76 -74.17
N ALA A 7 6.95 -32.83 -74.53
CA ALA A 7 6.82 -31.54 -73.86
C ALA A 7 5.88 -31.55 -72.62
N GLY A 8 4.86 -32.41 -72.58
CA GLY A 8 3.82 -32.38 -71.53
C GLY A 8 4.27 -32.84 -70.13
N ASN A 9 5.14 -33.86 -70.04
CA ASN A 9 5.49 -34.46 -68.75
C ASN A 9 6.46 -33.61 -67.91
N ARG A 10 7.23 -32.72 -68.54
CA ARG A 10 8.18 -31.85 -67.82
C ARG A 10 7.47 -30.71 -67.07
N GLY A 11 6.36 -30.20 -67.61
CA GLY A 11 5.55 -29.19 -66.95
C GLY A 11 4.86 -29.72 -65.69
N ALA A 12 4.33 -30.95 -65.74
CA ALA A 12 3.67 -31.58 -64.60
C ALA A 12 4.61 -31.81 -63.41
N ILE A 13 5.85 -32.26 -63.66
CA ILE A 13 6.86 -32.47 -62.61
C ILE A 13 7.22 -31.16 -61.93
N LEU A 14 7.37 -30.06 -62.69
CA LEU A 14 7.70 -28.75 -62.11
C LEU A 14 6.60 -28.26 -61.16
N ILE A 15 5.33 -28.46 -61.52
CA ILE A 15 4.20 -28.07 -60.68
C ILE A 15 4.20 -28.87 -59.37
N ILE A 16 4.49 -30.18 -59.43
CA ILE A 16 4.58 -31.02 -58.22
C ILE A 16 5.73 -30.56 -57.32
N VAL A 17 6.92 -30.32 -57.89
CA VAL A 17 8.08 -29.84 -57.13
C VAL A 17 7.79 -28.49 -56.49
N LEU A 18 7.17 -27.57 -57.22
CA LEU A 18 6.77 -26.26 -56.68
C LEU A 18 5.76 -26.40 -55.55
N GLY A 19 4.78 -27.30 -55.69
CA GLY A 19 3.81 -27.60 -54.63
C GLY A 19 4.48 -28.13 -53.36
N VAL A 20 5.41 -29.08 -53.49
CA VAL A 20 6.18 -29.61 -52.35
C VAL A 20 7.05 -28.53 -51.72
N LEU A 21 7.75 -27.71 -52.52
CA LEU A 21 8.56 -26.61 -52.02
C LEU A 21 7.72 -25.55 -51.29
N ALA A 22 6.52 -25.23 -51.80
CA ALA A 22 5.60 -24.30 -51.14
C ALA A 22 5.12 -24.83 -49.79
N VAL A 23 4.78 -26.12 -49.69
CA VAL A 23 4.39 -26.76 -48.43
C VAL A 23 5.56 -26.79 -47.44
N LEU A 24 6.77 -27.14 -47.90
CA LEU A 24 7.96 -27.13 -47.05
C LEU A 24 8.31 -25.72 -46.55
N ALA A 25 8.20 -24.70 -47.41
CA ALA A 25 8.40 -23.31 -47.03
C ALA A 25 7.37 -22.87 -45.97
N LEU A 26 6.10 -23.24 -46.15
CA LEU A 26 5.05 -22.95 -45.18
C LEU A 26 5.29 -23.63 -43.82
N LEU A 27 5.74 -24.88 -43.81
CA LEU A 27 6.11 -25.58 -42.58
C LEU A 27 7.32 -24.93 -41.90
N GLY A 28 8.31 -24.48 -42.69
CA GLY A 28 9.48 -23.77 -42.17
C GLY A 28 9.09 -22.44 -41.50
N THR A 29 8.21 -21.66 -42.11
CA THR A 29 7.77 -20.37 -41.56
C THR A 29 6.90 -20.52 -40.32
N THR A 30 6.00 -21.51 -40.27
CA THR A 30 5.21 -21.78 -39.06
C THR A 30 6.09 -22.23 -37.91
N PHE A 31 7.06 -23.12 -38.14
CA PHE A 31 8.01 -23.56 -37.11
C PHE A 31 8.86 -22.39 -36.59
N ALA A 32 9.39 -21.55 -37.48
CA ALA A 32 10.14 -20.36 -37.09
C ALA A 32 9.30 -19.39 -36.24
N SER A 33 8.03 -19.20 -36.60
CA SER A 33 7.10 -18.33 -35.87
C SER A 33 6.76 -18.89 -34.49
N LEU A 34 6.56 -20.22 -34.38
CA LEU A 34 6.35 -20.90 -33.10
C LEU A 34 7.58 -20.76 -32.20
N GLN A 35 8.79 -21.01 -32.72
CA GLN A 35 10.02 -20.84 -31.94
C GLN A 35 10.25 -19.40 -31.49
N ALA A 36 9.93 -18.41 -32.34
CA ALA A 36 10.02 -17.00 -31.95
C ALA A 36 9.05 -16.72 -30.79
N THR A 37 7.81 -17.19 -30.88
CA THR A 37 6.80 -17.02 -29.84
C THR A 37 7.19 -17.70 -28.53
N GLU A 38 7.72 -18.93 -28.58
CA GLU A 38 8.22 -19.66 -27.40
C GLU A 38 9.35 -18.90 -26.70
N ARG A 39 10.29 -18.32 -27.46
CA ARG A 39 11.35 -17.49 -26.89
C ARG A 39 10.80 -16.23 -26.22
N HIS A 40 9.80 -15.58 -26.81
CA HIS A 40 9.16 -14.41 -26.20
C HIS A 40 8.43 -14.79 -24.90
N VAL A 41 7.69 -15.90 -24.89
CA VAL A 41 7.00 -16.39 -23.68
C VAL A 41 8.00 -16.77 -22.59
N ALA A 42 9.09 -17.46 -22.95
CA ALA A 42 10.13 -17.85 -22.00
C ALA A 42 10.82 -16.63 -21.37
N ARG A 43 11.12 -15.59 -22.15
CA ARG A 43 11.68 -14.33 -21.64
C ARG A 43 10.71 -13.62 -20.70
N ASN A 44 9.45 -13.44 -21.10
CA ASN A 44 8.44 -12.81 -20.25
C ASN A 44 8.26 -13.56 -18.91
N TYR A 45 8.36 -14.89 -18.95
CA TYR A 45 8.32 -15.71 -17.74
C TYR A 45 9.54 -15.47 -16.84
N GLU A 46 10.75 -15.47 -17.42
CA GLU A 46 11.98 -15.15 -16.70
C GLU A 46 11.91 -13.75 -16.06
N ASP A 47 11.44 -12.75 -16.80
CA ASP A 47 11.27 -11.38 -16.32
C ASP A 47 10.28 -11.29 -15.17
N THR A 48 9.18 -12.06 -15.23
CA THR A 48 8.20 -12.12 -14.13
C THR A 48 8.81 -12.70 -12.86
N VAL A 49 9.59 -13.78 -12.99
CA VAL A 49 10.29 -14.40 -11.85
C VAL A 49 11.31 -13.45 -11.26
N ARG A 50 12.10 -12.80 -12.12
CA ARG A 50 13.11 -11.80 -11.74
C ARG A 50 12.49 -10.59 -11.04
N ALA A 51 11.42 -10.02 -11.58
CA ALA A 51 10.69 -8.92 -10.96
C ALA A 51 10.15 -9.31 -9.57
N LYS A 52 9.65 -10.55 -9.42
CA LYS A 52 9.19 -11.05 -8.12
C LYS A 52 10.34 -11.20 -7.12
N LEU A 53 11.47 -11.78 -7.53
CA LEU A 53 12.64 -11.93 -6.67
C LEU A 53 13.21 -10.57 -6.25
N LEU A 54 13.24 -9.61 -7.17
CA LEU A 54 13.66 -8.24 -6.90
C LEU A 54 12.73 -7.55 -5.89
N ALA A 55 11.41 -7.69 -6.06
CA ALA A 55 10.43 -7.16 -5.12
C ALA A 55 10.61 -7.79 -3.73
N MET A 56 10.85 -9.10 -3.64
CA MET A 56 11.16 -9.78 -2.37
C MET A 56 12.46 -9.26 -1.76
N SER A 57 13.50 -9.08 -2.57
CA SER A 57 14.77 -8.50 -2.11
C SER A 57 14.58 -7.08 -1.55
N GLY A 58 13.74 -6.26 -2.17
CA GLY A 58 13.41 -4.93 -1.67
C GLY A 58 12.68 -4.95 -0.33
N VAL A 59 11.78 -5.92 -0.12
CA VAL A 59 11.11 -6.13 1.18
C VAL A 59 12.13 -6.56 2.24
N GLU A 60 13.00 -7.53 1.95
CA GLU A 60 14.02 -7.98 2.89
C GLU A 60 15.03 -6.87 3.23
N ALA A 61 15.44 -6.07 2.25
CA ALA A 61 16.29 -4.91 2.47
C ALA A 61 15.60 -3.88 3.39
N ALA A 62 14.31 -3.61 3.19
CA ALA A 62 13.53 -2.74 4.06
C ALA A 62 13.41 -3.31 5.49
N VAL A 63 13.17 -4.60 5.65
CA VAL A 63 13.11 -5.28 6.96
C VAL A 63 14.46 -5.24 7.67
N ALA A 64 15.56 -5.48 6.95
CA ALA A 64 16.90 -5.39 7.51
C ALA A 64 17.23 -3.97 8.00
N ARG A 65 16.85 -2.94 7.23
CA ARG A 65 16.98 -1.55 7.65
C ARG A 65 16.15 -1.26 8.90
N LEU A 66 14.88 -1.67 8.92
CA LEU A 66 14.01 -1.53 10.10
C LEU A 66 14.62 -2.19 11.35
N GLY A 67 15.21 -3.38 11.20
CA GLY A 67 15.86 -4.09 12.31
C GLY A 67 17.17 -3.46 12.77
N SER A 68 17.85 -2.70 11.92
CA SER A 68 19.10 -2.00 12.25
C SER A 68 18.88 -0.66 12.98
N LEU A 69 17.64 -0.16 13.04
CA LEU A 69 17.32 1.10 13.69
C LEU A 69 17.45 0.98 15.22
N SER A 70 18.61 1.42 15.73
CA SER A 70 18.87 1.56 17.16
C SER A 70 18.09 2.71 17.80
N ASN A 71 17.61 3.68 17.00
CA ASN A 71 16.95 4.91 17.45
C ASN A 71 15.40 4.91 17.29
N GLY A 72 14.79 3.74 17.09
CA GLY A 72 13.34 3.59 16.97
C GLY A 72 12.77 3.86 15.57
N PHE A 73 11.43 3.87 15.45
CA PHE A 73 10.68 3.92 14.18
C PHE A 73 10.62 5.32 13.51
N ASN A 74 11.51 6.25 13.87
CA ASN A 74 11.48 7.65 13.44
C ASN A 74 12.61 8.02 12.46
N ASP A 75 13.02 7.08 11.61
CA ASP A 75 13.99 7.36 10.55
C ASP A 75 13.31 8.18 9.42
N PRO A 76 13.75 9.41 9.11
CA PRO A 76 13.21 10.20 8.01
C PRO A 76 13.21 9.45 6.68
N ALA A 77 14.21 8.61 6.43
CA ALA A 77 14.32 7.81 5.21
C ALA A 77 13.18 6.80 5.06
N MET A 78 12.46 6.43 6.13
CA MET A 78 11.28 5.56 6.02
C MET A 78 10.06 6.28 5.42
N THR A 79 10.04 7.61 5.46
CA THR A 79 8.88 8.40 5.08
C THR A 79 8.61 8.27 3.58
N TYR A 80 7.37 7.94 3.22
CA TYR A 80 6.93 7.91 1.84
C TYR A 80 6.42 9.29 1.43
N TRP A 81 7.20 10.04 0.67
CA TRP A 81 6.87 11.41 0.26
C TRP A 81 6.10 11.52 -1.05
N GLY A 82 6.03 10.43 -1.83
CA GLY A 82 5.25 10.41 -3.08
C GLY A 82 5.91 11.27 -4.16
N ASN A 83 5.23 12.31 -4.64
CA ASN A 83 5.80 13.29 -5.59
C ASN A 83 6.38 14.53 -4.91
N ASN A 84 6.42 14.57 -3.59
CA ASN A 84 7.04 15.66 -2.84
C ASN A 84 8.57 15.46 -2.75
N ILE A 85 9.28 15.85 -3.81
CA ILE A 85 10.75 15.70 -3.92
C ILE A 85 11.55 16.56 -2.94
N HIS A 86 10.92 17.54 -2.28
CA HIS A 86 11.58 18.44 -1.35
C HIS A 86 11.37 18.02 0.11
N GLU A 87 10.55 17.00 0.35
CA GLU A 87 10.28 16.47 1.69
C GLU A 87 9.78 17.54 2.68
N THR A 88 9.08 18.55 2.16
CA THR A 88 8.55 19.66 2.96
C THR A 88 7.06 19.51 3.23
N GLY A 89 6.63 19.74 4.47
CA GLY A 89 5.21 19.72 4.84
C GLY A 89 4.66 18.30 4.96
N SER A 90 3.47 18.06 4.41
CA SER A 90 2.83 16.75 4.46
C SER A 90 3.26 15.86 3.29
N PRO A 91 3.51 14.56 3.52
CA PRO A 91 3.78 13.61 2.44
C PRO A 91 2.61 13.46 1.46
N ASP A 92 2.92 13.30 0.17
CA ASP A 92 1.93 13.01 -0.86
C ASP A 92 1.61 11.51 -0.90
N TRP A 93 0.79 11.07 0.05
CA TRP A 93 0.38 9.68 0.22
C TRP A 93 -0.55 9.16 -0.89
N MET A 94 -1.11 10.07 -1.72
CA MET A 94 -2.04 9.76 -2.81
C MET A 94 -1.33 9.34 -4.09
N THR A 95 -0.08 9.78 -4.29
CA THR A 95 0.73 9.31 -5.40
C THR A 95 0.94 7.80 -5.26
N PRO A 96 0.63 7.01 -6.29
CA PRO A 96 0.86 5.57 -6.26
C PRO A 96 2.36 5.26 -6.39
N LEU A 97 2.78 4.13 -5.83
CA LEU A 97 4.20 3.77 -5.71
C LEU A 97 4.92 3.65 -7.07
N ASP A 98 4.19 3.26 -8.12
CA ASP A 98 4.68 3.17 -9.49
C ASP A 98 4.98 4.53 -10.15
N ARG A 99 4.55 5.64 -9.53
CA ARG A 99 4.80 7.01 -10.00
C ARG A 99 5.55 7.87 -8.99
N ALA A 100 5.89 7.32 -7.82
CA ALA A 100 6.55 8.06 -6.76
C ALA A 100 7.95 8.53 -7.17
N GLN A 101 8.24 9.80 -6.88
CA GLN A 101 9.55 10.40 -7.07
C GLN A 101 10.41 10.36 -5.80
N SER A 102 9.78 10.32 -4.62
CA SER A 102 10.45 10.06 -3.34
C SER A 102 9.76 8.88 -2.64
N PRO A 103 10.15 7.62 -2.99
CA PRO A 103 9.70 6.44 -2.26
C PRO A 103 10.40 6.34 -0.90
N SER A 104 9.94 5.44 -0.02
CA SER A 104 10.68 5.15 1.21
C SER A 104 12.06 4.59 0.86
N TYR A 105 13.06 4.97 1.64
CA TYR A 105 14.47 4.61 1.45
C TYR A 105 15.00 5.03 0.08
N ALA A 106 14.57 6.18 -0.43
CA ALA A 106 15.04 6.70 -1.70
C ALA A 106 16.58 6.74 -1.74
N ILE A 107 17.16 6.25 -2.83
CA ILE A 107 18.57 6.49 -3.16
C ILE A 107 18.69 7.98 -3.45
N GLU A 108 19.65 8.64 -2.83
CA GLU A 108 19.93 10.06 -3.05
C GLU A 108 20.79 10.26 -4.31
N ASP A 109 20.63 11.38 -5.01
CA ASP A 109 21.47 11.83 -6.12
C ASP A 109 22.82 12.37 -5.60
N GLU A 110 23.47 11.59 -4.75
CA GLU A 110 24.73 11.92 -4.11
C GLU A 110 25.66 10.71 -4.07
N SER A 111 26.96 10.97 -4.22
CA SER A 111 27.99 9.92 -4.23
C SER A 111 28.10 9.15 -2.91
N THR A 112 27.75 9.79 -1.80
CA THR A 112 27.76 9.19 -0.46
C THR A 112 26.34 9.26 0.08
N GLN A 113 25.70 8.11 0.25
CA GLN A 113 24.36 8.03 0.81
C GLN A 113 24.41 8.37 2.30
N ASN A 114 23.77 9.46 2.71
CA ASN A 114 23.77 9.87 4.11
C ASN A 114 22.36 9.79 4.69
N PRO A 115 22.02 8.73 5.45
CA PRO A 115 20.67 8.57 6.01
C PRO A 115 20.27 9.64 7.03
N THR A 116 21.20 10.51 7.42
CA THR A 116 20.95 11.63 8.35
C THR A 116 20.86 12.98 7.67
N ASP A 117 20.96 13.04 6.33
CA ASP A 117 20.78 14.28 5.61
C ASP A 117 19.34 14.79 5.76
N ALA A 118 19.19 16.08 6.03
CA ALA A 118 17.91 16.74 6.12
C ALA A 118 17.37 17.14 4.74
N ILE A 119 18.21 17.11 3.69
CA ILE A 119 17.87 17.49 2.32
C ILE A 119 18.08 16.27 1.41
N VAL A 120 17.21 15.29 1.56
CA VAL A 120 17.16 14.11 0.69
C VAL A 120 16.76 14.55 -0.70
N LYS A 121 17.68 14.48 -1.67
CA LYS A 121 17.37 14.64 -3.10
C LYS A 121 17.29 13.27 -3.72
N PRO A 122 16.10 12.71 -3.96
CA PRO A 122 15.99 11.38 -4.54
C PRO A 122 16.62 11.35 -5.95
N LEU A 123 17.36 10.29 -6.25
CA LEU A 123 17.83 9.98 -7.58
C LEU A 123 16.64 9.66 -8.47
N LEU A 124 16.38 10.54 -9.44
CA LEU A 124 15.29 10.41 -10.38
C LEU A 124 15.76 9.71 -11.66
N VAL A 125 14.98 8.74 -12.11
CA VAL A 125 15.22 7.98 -13.34
C VAL A 125 13.95 7.96 -14.18
N ASP A 126 14.10 8.15 -15.49
CA ASP A 126 13.00 8.00 -16.45
C ASP A 126 12.86 6.53 -16.86
N ILE A 127 11.73 5.93 -16.51
CA ILE A 127 11.38 4.55 -16.88
C ILE A 127 10.06 4.61 -17.66
N ASP A 128 10.07 4.17 -18.91
CA ASP A 128 8.90 4.17 -19.81
C ASP A 128 8.19 5.54 -19.92
N GLY A 129 8.97 6.63 -19.87
CA GLY A 129 8.45 8.01 -19.94
C GLY A 129 7.85 8.53 -18.64
N VAL A 130 8.06 7.83 -17.52
CA VAL A 130 7.66 8.27 -16.18
C VAL A 130 8.92 8.51 -15.35
N THR A 131 9.09 9.74 -14.86
CA THR A 131 10.17 10.11 -13.93
C THR A 131 9.83 9.61 -12.53
N VAL A 132 10.67 8.74 -11.98
CA VAL A 132 10.44 8.08 -10.69
C VAL A 132 11.71 8.03 -9.85
N GLY A 133 11.55 7.98 -8.53
CA GLY A 133 12.65 7.74 -7.59
C GLY A 133 12.82 6.25 -7.32
N LEU A 134 14.00 5.84 -6.87
CA LEU A 134 14.33 4.43 -6.63
C LEU A 134 14.66 4.20 -5.16
N SER A 135 14.24 3.07 -4.58
CA SER A 135 14.67 2.67 -3.22
C SER A 135 15.92 1.78 -3.25
N GLY A 136 16.18 1.14 -4.40
CA GLY A 136 17.28 0.21 -4.57
C GLY A 136 17.38 -0.31 -5.99
N ALA A 137 18.53 -0.87 -6.31
CA ALA A 137 18.81 -1.54 -7.57
C ALA A 137 19.56 -2.85 -7.30
N CYS A 138 19.41 -3.79 -8.23
CA CYS A 138 20.20 -5.01 -8.34
C CYS A 138 20.78 -5.07 -9.75
N ASP A 139 21.92 -5.74 -9.93
CA ASP A 139 22.48 -5.96 -11.26
C ASP A 139 21.43 -6.60 -12.18
N GLY A 140 21.19 -6.00 -13.35
CA GLY A 140 20.06 -6.35 -14.20
C GLY A 140 20.17 -5.85 -15.63
N ALA A 141 19.12 -6.07 -16.42
CA ALA A 141 19.15 -5.87 -17.87
C ALA A 141 18.32 -4.70 -18.39
N TYR A 142 17.44 -4.13 -17.56
CA TYR A 142 16.34 -3.27 -18.05
C TYR A 142 16.49 -1.76 -17.77
N ALA A 143 17.21 -1.32 -16.72
CA ALA A 143 17.51 0.10 -16.50
C ALA A 143 19.00 0.39 -16.65
N VAL A 144 19.35 1.68 -16.78
CA VAL A 144 20.74 2.19 -16.85
C VAL A 144 21.58 1.70 -15.67
N HIS A 145 20.93 1.30 -14.56
CA HIS A 145 21.55 0.76 -13.34
C HIS A 145 21.05 -0.65 -12.97
N GLY A 146 20.51 -1.42 -13.92
CA GLY A 146 20.03 -2.78 -13.68
C GLY A 146 18.53 -2.90 -13.40
N ASP A 147 18.13 -3.87 -12.60
CA ASP A 147 16.71 -4.04 -12.23
C ASP A 147 16.46 -3.28 -10.93
N VAL A 148 15.45 -2.43 -10.93
CA VAL A 148 15.22 -1.46 -9.84
C VAL A 148 13.94 -1.75 -9.05
N TYR A 149 13.94 -1.41 -7.77
CA TYR A 149 12.75 -1.54 -6.92
C TYR A 149 12.46 -0.26 -6.14
N ARG A 150 11.19 -0.14 -5.75
CA ARG A 150 10.65 0.95 -4.95
C ARG A 150 9.87 0.37 -3.80
N VAL A 151 10.02 0.96 -2.63
CA VAL A 151 9.37 0.52 -1.40
C VAL A 151 8.56 1.67 -0.83
N ARG A 152 7.41 1.34 -0.25
CA ARG A 152 6.66 2.21 0.64
C ARG A 152 6.56 1.53 1.98
N VAL A 153 7.11 2.17 3.00
CA VAL A 153 6.99 1.75 4.39
C VAL A 153 5.86 2.55 5.02
N THR A 154 4.97 1.85 5.71
CA THR A 154 3.88 2.46 6.47
C THR A 154 3.77 1.76 7.81
N ASP A 155 3.62 2.54 8.88
CA ASP A 155 3.21 1.96 10.15
C ASP A 155 1.76 1.45 10.05
N ALA A 156 1.55 0.18 10.36
CA ALA A 156 0.22 -0.39 10.35
C ALA A 156 -0.61 0.09 11.55
N ASN A 157 0.03 0.44 12.67
CA ASN A 157 -0.65 0.91 13.87
C ASN A 157 -1.11 2.37 13.76
N SER A 158 -0.58 3.14 12.79
CA SER A 158 -1.08 4.48 12.46
C SER A 158 -2.34 4.46 11.58
N LEU A 159 -2.86 3.28 11.22
CA LEU A 159 -4.03 3.09 10.37
C LEU A 159 -5.21 2.51 11.16
N LEU A 160 -6.42 2.74 10.67
CA LEU A 160 -7.63 2.21 11.30
C LEU A 160 -7.70 0.68 11.13
N TYR A 161 -7.64 -0.06 12.24
CA TYR A 161 -7.72 -1.51 12.23
C TYR A 161 -9.15 -2.02 12.02
N LEU A 162 -9.41 -2.61 10.86
CA LEU A 162 -10.77 -3.00 10.43
C LEU A 162 -11.37 -4.17 11.23
N ASN A 163 -10.52 -4.96 11.86
CA ASN A 163 -10.95 -6.11 12.67
C ASN A 163 -11.04 -5.76 14.15
N ASP A 164 -10.96 -4.47 14.50
CA ASP A 164 -11.14 -4.05 15.87
C ASP A 164 -12.56 -4.36 16.38
N GLY A 165 -12.66 -4.77 17.65
CA GLY A 165 -13.92 -5.15 18.28
C GLY A 165 -14.55 -6.46 17.78
N ILE A 166 -13.85 -7.26 16.99
CA ILE A 166 -14.41 -8.49 16.41
C ILE A 166 -14.92 -9.49 17.47
N GLU A 167 -14.24 -9.58 18.61
CA GLU A 167 -14.63 -10.42 19.75
C GLU A 167 -16.03 -10.06 20.30
N GLY A 168 -16.42 -8.78 20.21
CA GLY A 168 -17.72 -8.28 20.66
C GLY A 168 -18.83 -8.38 19.62
N GLY A 169 -18.54 -8.90 18.42
CA GLY A 169 -19.47 -8.96 17.31
C GLY A 169 -19.77 -7.58 16.70
N ARG A 170 -20.77 -7.53 15.81
CA ARG A 170 -21.15 -6.32 15.05
C ARG A 170 -21.77 -5.23 15.93
N GLU A 171 -22.52 -5.64 16.93
CA GLU A 171 -23.15 -4.76 17.93
C GLU A 171 -22.24 -4.51 19.15
N GLY A 172 -21.02 -5.03 19.13
CA GLY A 172 -20.01 -4.76 20.14
C GLY A 172 -19.65 -3.27 20.18
N THR A 173 -19.36 -2.77 21.38
CA THR A 173 -19.12 -1.34 21.61
C THR A 173 -17.93 -0.80 20.83
N THR A 174 -16.85 -1.58 20.76
CA THR A 174 -15.68 -1.28 19.92
C THR A 174 -16.02 -1.26 18.44
N SER A 175 -16.80 -2.24 17.94
CA SER A 175 -17.28 -2.25 16.55
C SER A 175 -18.14 -1.03 16.22
N GLN A 176 -19.01 -0.60 17.14
CA GLN A 176 -19.84 0.60 16.96
C GLN A 176 -19.02 1.90 16.95
N ASN A 177 -17.94 1.97 17.75
CA ASN A 177 -16.98 3.07 17.66
C ASN A 177 -16.26 3.10 16.31
N LEU A 178 -15.76 1.94 15.86
CA LEU A 178 -15.12 1.81 14.55
C LEU A 178 -16.08 2.19 13.42
N ARG A 179 -17.35 1.79 13.51
CA ARG A 179 -18.44 2.16 12.58
C ARG A 179 -18.52 3.67 12.42
N ARG A 180 -18.59 4.39 13.55
CA ARG A 180 -18.66 5.85 13.58
C ARG A 180 -17.43 6.50 12.94
N ILE A 181 -16.23 6.04 13.30
CA ILE A 181 -14.98 6.58 12.76
C ILE A 181 -14.91 6.38 11.24
N LEU A 182 -15.25 5.18 10.76
CA LEU A 182 -15.26 4.87 9.33
C LEU A 182 -16.34 5.62 8.57
N ASN A 183 -17.51 5.88 9.18
CA ASN A 183 -18.55 6.72 8.58
C ASN A 183 -18.08 8.17 8.44
N ASN A 184 -17.46 8.75 9.47
CA ASN A 184 -16.88 10.10 9.40
C ASN A 184 -15.78 10.19 8.34
N LEU A 185 -14.88 9.20 8.29
CA LEU A 185 -13.87 9.11 7.23
C LEU A 185 -14.51 8.99 5.84
N GLY A 186 -15.55 8.17 5.73
CA GLY A 186 -16.34 8.04 4.51
C GLY A 186 -16.87 9.38 4.03
N ASP A 187 -17.51 10.15 4.92
CA ASP A 187 -18.07 11.45 4.59
C ASP A 187 -17.01 12.44 4.09
N LEU A 188 -15.82 12.47 4.72
CA LEU A 188 -14.67 13.26 4.27
C LEU A 188 -14.19 12.86 2.86
N LEU A 189 -14.31 11.57 2.51
CA LEU A 189 -13.93 11.04 1.20
C LEU A 189 -15.08 11.08 0.17
N GLY A 190 -16.24 11.65 0.54
CA GLY A 190 -17.44 11.72 -0.29
C GLY A 190 -18.17 10.39 -0.45
N MET A 191 -18.07 9.51 0.55
CA MET A 191 -18.66 8.17 0.57
C MET A 191 -19.57 7.99 1.78
N ARG A 192 -20.87 7.80 1.56
CA ARG A 192 -21.83 7.62 2.66
C ARG A 192 -21.81 6.21 3.23
N ASN A 193 -21.96 6.12 4.56
CA ASN A 193 -22.19 4.89 5.33
C ASN A 193 -21.09 3.82 5.10
N VAL A 194 -19.82 4.24 5.03
CA VAL A 194 -18.70 3.33 4.76
C VAL A 194 -18.47 2.36 5.91
N GLY A 195 -18.51 2.85 7.15
CA GLY A 195 -18.43 2.02 8.34
C GLY A 195 -19.53 0.99 8.41
N ASP A 196 -20.74 1.35 7.99
CA ASP A 196 -21.86 0.40 7.93
C ASP A 196 -21.60 -0.73 6.94
N LYS A 197 -21.27 -0.37 5.70
CA LYS A 197 -20.99 -1.34 4.65
C LYS A 197 -19.85 -2.29 5.03
N ILE A 198 -18.76 -1.76 5.57
CA ILE A 198 -17.60 -2.55 5.99
C ILE A 198 -17.99 -3.50 7.13
N LEU A 199 -18.59 -3.01 8.22
CA LEU A 199 -18.83 -3.85 9.39
C LEU A 199 -19.99 -4.83 9.19
N ASP A 200 -20.99 -4.49 8.38
CA ASP A 200 -22.11 -5.38 8.07
C ASP A 200 -21.70 -6.53 7.12
N ASN A 201 -20.64 -6.33 6.34
CA ASN A 201 -20.04 -7.35 5.47
C ASN A 201 -18.74 -7.93 6.03
N ARG A 202 -18.36 -7.59 7.28
CA ARG A 202 -17.16 -8.12 7.92
C ARG A 202 -17.32 -9.62 8.17
N PRO A 203 -16.39 -10.48 7.69
CA PRO A 203 -16.38 -11.90 8.00
C PRO A 203 -16.26 -12.16 9.51
N SER A 204 -16.70 -13.33 9.98
CA SER A 204 -16.61 -13.69 11.40
C SER A 204 -15.17 -13.77 11.92
N GLY A 205 -14.21 -14.12 11.05
CA GLY A 205 -12.77 -14.09 11.34
C GLY A 205 -12.09 -12.75 11.00
N GLY A 206 -12.84 -11.77 10.51
CA GLY A 206 -12.34 -10.48 10.07
C GLY A 206 -11.82 -10.53 8.64
N TYR A 207 -11.40 -9.36 8.15
CA TYR A 207 -10.72 -9.23 6.88
C TYR A 207 -9.28 -9.72 6.99
N VAL A 208 -8.83 -10.54 6.06
CA VAL A 208 -7.45 -11.01 5.98
C VAL A 208 -6.59 -10.01 5.20
N ALA A 209 -7.16 -9.40 4.16
CA ALA A 209 -6.45 -8.51 3.25
C ALA A 209 -7.30 -7.30 2.85
N LYS A 210 -6.65 -6.14 2.64
CA LYS A 210 -7.31 -4.88 2.24
C LYS A 210 -8.10 -4.98 0.93
N ARG A 211 -7.71 -5.88 0.01
CA ARG A 211 -8.42 -6.15 -1.25
C ARG A 211 -9.84 -6.66 -1.04
N GLU A 212 -10.13 -7.27 0.11
CA GLU A 212 -11.48 -7.76 0.43
C GLU A 212 -12.49 -6.61 0.60
N LEU A 213 -12.02 -5.36 0.74
CA LEU A 213 -12.88 -4.19 0.70
C LEU A 213 -13.46 -3.91 -0.69
N GLU A 214 -12.84 -4.40 -1.75
CA GLU A 214 -13.32 -4.19 -3.13
C GLU A 214 -14.64 -4.90 -3.38
N THR A 215 -14.87 -6.06 -2.75
CA THR A 215 -16.15 -6.79 -2.85
C THR A 215 -17.27 -6.09 -2.09
N VAL A 216 -16.93 -5.24 -1.11
CA VAL A 216 -17.88 -4.55 -0.23
C VAL A 216 -18.21 -3.14 -0.74
N LEU A 217 -17.20 -2.40 -1.18
CA LEU A 217 -17.32 -0.98 -1.55
C LEU A 217 -17.25 -0.73 -3.05
N GLY A 218 -16.77 -1.71 -3.82
CA GLY A 218 -16.34 -1.55 -5.21
C GLY A 218 -14.91 -1.01 -5.31
N PRO A 219 -14.21 -1.23 -6.44
CA PRO A 219 -12.78 -0.92 -6.61
C PRO A 219 -12.48 0.57 -6.41
N THR A 220 -13.31 1.46 -6.95
CA THR A 220 -13.10 2.92 -6.88
C THR A 220 -13.17 3.45 -5.44
N HIS A 221 -14.14 2.98 -4.64
CA HIS A 221 -14.29 3.40 -3.25
C HIS A 221 -13.28 2.72 -2.34
N ALA A 222 -12.97 1.44 -2.59
CA ALA A 222 -11.93 0.72 -1.88
C ALA A 222 -10.57 1.43 -2.03
N ALA A 223 -10.21 1.85 -3.25
CA ALA A 223 -8.97 2.58 -3.50
C ALA A 223 -8.84 3.88 -2.68
N LYS A 224 -9.96 4.58 -2.42
CA LYS A 224 -9.97 5.81 -1.60
C LYS A 224 -9.74 5.54 -0.12
N ILE A 225 -10.26 4.43 0.42
CA ILE A 225 -10.18 4.14 1.86
C ILE A 225 -8.96 3.31 2.26
N GLN A 226 -8.46 2.46 1.36
CA GLN A 226 -7.32 1.57 1.60
C GLN A 226 -6.05 2.23 2.17
N PRO A 227 -5.75 3.51 1.89
CA PRO A 227 -4.62 4.22 2.49
C PRO A 227 -4.77 4.51 4.00
N PHE A 228 -5.99 4.50 4.53
CA PHE A 228 -6.29 4.89 5.92
C PHE A 228 -6.58 3.71 6.85
N VAL A 229 -6.65 2.51 6.31
CA VAL A 229 -7.12 1.31 7.02
C VAL A 229 -6.11 0.18 6.92
N THR A 230 -6.12 -0.70 7.92
CA THR A 230 -5.32 -1.92 7.95
C THR A 230 -6.16 -3.13 8.38
N THR A 231 -5.77 -4.31 7.89
CA THR A 231 -6.31 -5.61 8.36
C THR A 231 -5.37 -6.30 9.34
N ARG A 232 -4.22 -5.69 9.64
CA ARG A 232 -3.22 -6.19 10.58
C ARG A 232 -2.75 -5.03 11.44
N ALA A 233 -2.97 -5.13 12.73
CA ALA A 233 -2.47 -4.19 13.72
C ALA A 233 -2.20 -4.96 15.01
N TRP A 234 -1.31 -4.43 15.84
CA TRP A 234 -1.24 -4.85 17.23
C TRP A 234 -2.33 -4.12 18.00
N VAL A 235 -3.20 -4.85 18.68
CA VAL A 235 -4.27 -4.27 19.49
C VAL A 235 -3.94 -4.45 20.96
N ASP A 236 -3.70 -3.35 21.64
CA ASP A 236 -3.63 -3.36 23.10
C ASP A 236 -5.04 -3.53 23.68
N LYS A 237 -5.23 -4.57 24.48
CA LYS A 237 -6.52 -4.82 25.16
C LYS A 237 -6.75 -3.85 26.32
N ASN A 238 -5.73 -3.10 26.74
CA ASN A 238 -5.77 -2.20 27.89
C ASN A 238 -6.01 -0.74 27.51
N VAL A 239 -5.88 -0.36 26.23
CA VAL A 239 -6.10 1.02 25.79
C VAL A 239 -7.58 1.37 25.87
N ALA A 240 -7.87 2.55 26.40
CA ALA A 240 -9.24 3.04 26.55
C ALA A 240 -9.82 3.50 25.21
N ASN A 241 -11.03 3.04 24.89
CA ASN A 241 -11.78 3.51 23.72
C ASN A 241 -12.05 5.03 23.78
N PRO A 242 -12.00 5.75 22.64
CA PRO A 242 -12.34 7.17 22.60
C PRO A 242 -13.78 7.41 23.03
N VAL A 243 -13.97 8.41 23.89
CA VAL A 243 -15.28 8.84 24.41
C VAL A 243 -15.97 9.73 23.36
N PRO A 244 -17.29 9.61 23.13
CA PRO A 244 -18.04 10.44 22.23
C PRO A 244 -18.03 11.88 22.72
N ILE A 245 -17.99 12.77 21.75
CA ILE A 245 -17.77 14.20 21.96
C ILE A 245 -19.07 14.87 22.47
N SER A 246 -20.25 14.27 22.22
CA SER A 246 -21.54 14.82 22.66
C SER A 246 -22.61 13.76 22.96
N GLN A 247 -23.65 14.16 23.69
CA GLN A 247 -24.80 13.33 24.06
C GLN A 247 -25.71 13.00 22.85
N GLU A 248 -25.74 13.85 21.83
CA GLU A 248 -26.42 13.58 20.57
C GLU A 248 -25.76 12.41 19.83
N THR A 249 -24.42 12.37 19.83
CA THR A 249 -23.64 11.29 19.18
C THR A 249 -23.88 9.92 19.83
N LEU A 250 -24.14 9.89 21.14
CA LEU A 250 -24.47 8.66 21.89
C LEU A 250 -25.78 8.01 21.42
N SER A 251 -26.74 8.81 20.94
CA SER A 251 -28.01 8.28 20.43
C SER A 251 -27.82 7.51 19.11
N THR A 252 -26.88 7.95 18.28
CA THR A 252 -26.57 7.34 16.99
C THR A 252 -25.66 6.12 17.14
N TYR A 253 -24.74 6.15 18.11
CA TYR A 253 -23.81 5.05 18.39
C TYR A 253 -23.83 4.71 19.88
N PRO A 254 -24.65 3.73 20.31
CA PRO A 254 -24.83 3.37 21.72
C PRO A 254 -23.63 2.56 22.24
N VAL A 255 -22.51 3.23 22.41
CA VAL A 255 -21.27 2.63 22.89
C VAL A 255 -21.34 2.51 24.41
N LYS A 256 -21.40 1.28 24.92
CA LYS A 256 -21.34 1.02 26.38
C LYS A 256 -19.87 1.08 26.81
N TYR A 257 -19.50 2.09 27.59
CA TYR A 257 -18.16 2.18 28.19
C TYR A 257 -17.97 1.08 29.23
N ASN A 258 -16.70 0.73 29.46
CA ASN A 258 -16.29 -0.37 30.33
C ASN A 258 -17.05 -0.36 31.68
N GLN A 259 -18.05 -1.24 31.79
CA GLN A 259 -18.91 -1.35 32.96
C GLN A 259 -18.15 -1.81 34.22
N LYS A 260 -16.96 -2.42 34.05
CA LYS A 260 -16.21 -2.99 35.18
C LYS A 260 -15.50 -1.96 36.04
N ILE A 261 -15.20 -0.77 35.50
CA ILE A 261 -14.35 0.20 36.22
C ILE A 261 -15.17 1.41 36.70
N GLY A 262 -16.32 1.73 36.09
CA GLY A 262 -17.12 2.88 36.51
C GLY A 262 -16.40 4.23 36.40
N ILE A 263 -15.24 4.28 35.74
CA ILE A 263 -14.41 5.47 35.59
C ILE A 263 -14.62 6.04 34.19
N PHE A 264 -15.24 7.22 34.15
CA PHE A 264 -15.10 8.16 33.05
C PHE A 264 -13.64 8.64 33.05
N ARG A 265 -12.79 8.17 32.14
CA ARG A 265 -11.43 8.75 32.02
C ARG A 265 -11.54 10.10 31.31
N TYR A 266 -11.79 11.12 32.10
CA TYR A 266 -11.31 12.48 31.85
C TYR A 266 -9.88 12.50 32.42
N GLY A 267 -8.90 12.04 31.62
CA GLY A 267 -7.64 11.51 32.15
C GLY A 267 -6.65 12.57 32.63
N ARG A 268 -6.13 12.37 33.86
CA ARG A 268 -4.79 12.82 34.25
C ARG A 268 -3.78 11.78 33.74
N SER A 269 -2.70 12.21 33.11
CA SER A 269 -1.58 11.34 32.71
C SER A 269 -0.86 10.79 33.94
N PHE A 270 -0.21 9.63 33.82
CA PHE A 270 0.72 9.12 34.82
C PHE A 270 2.12 9.18 34.21
N GLY A 271 3.11 9.62 34.98
CA GLY A 271 4.50 9.65 34.51
C GLY A 271 5.09 8.24 34.47
N THR A 272 6.26 8.10 33.87
CA THR A 272 7.02 6.84 33.77
C THR A 272 7.32 6.18 35.12
N GLY A 273 7.28 6.94 36.23
CA GLY A 273 7.42 6.43 37.60
C GLY A 273 6.11 5.96 38.27
N GLY A 274 4.99 5.91 37.54
CA GLY A 274 3.68 5.54 38.10
C GLY A 274 3.01 6.62 38.96
N GLU A 275 3.63 7.80 39.09
CA GLU A 275 3.02 8.94 39.76
C GLU A 275 1.97 9.61 38.86
N ALA A 276 0.82 9.95 39.43
CA ALA A 276 -0.19 10.73 38.73
C ALA A 276 0.37 12.11 38.42
N MET A 277 0.53 12.45 37.14
CA MET A 277 0.91 13.79 36.75
C MET A 277 -0.23 14.75 37.15
N GLN A 278 0.10 15.88 37.75
CA GLN A 278 -0.87 16.95 38.06
C GLN A 278 -1.31 17.72 36.79
N ASN A 279 -1.44 17.02 35.67
CA ASN A 279 -1.92 17.62 34.44
C ASN A 279 -3.42 17.84 34.63
N TRP A 280 -3.88 19.05 34.32
CA TRP A 280 -5.29 19.39 34.46
C TRP A 280 -6.13 18.40 33.66
N PRO A 281 -7.34 18.03 34.12
CA PRO A 281 -8.30 17.33 33.28
C PRO A 281 -8.32 18.05 31.92
N LEU A 282 -8.20 17.30 30.81
CA LEU A 282 -8.31 17.79 29.43
C LEU A 282 -9.61 18.58 29.26
N LYS A 283 -9.64 19.83 29.75
CA LYS A 283 -10.76 20.74 29.58
C LYS A 283 -10.78 21.03 28.10
N PHE A 284 -11.93 20.81 27.48
CA PHE A 284 -12.27 21.55 26.28
C PHE A 284 -12.02 23.04 26.60
N ALA A 285 -10.99 23.61 25.99
CA ALA A 285 -10.52 24.98 26.21
C ALA A 285 -10.91 25.83 24.99
N PRO A 286 -12.18 26.25 24.89
CA PRO A 286 -12.69 27.02 23.75
C PRO A 286 -11.93 28.35 23.54
N GLU A 287 -11.30 28.88 24.58
CA GLU A 287 -10.43 30.07 24.53
C GLU A 287 -9.14 29.88 23.70
N HIS A 288 -8.77 28.64 23.38
CA HIS A 288 -7.62 28.30 22.52
C HIS A 288 -8.02 27.77 21.14
N ALA A 289 -9.31 27.80 20.80
CA ALA A 289 -9.75 27.53 19.44
C ALA A 289 -9.26 28.66 18.52
N ASP A 290 -8.36 28.34 17.57
CA ASP A 290 -8.08 29.23 16.45
C ASP A 290 -9.42 29.60 15.77
N PRO A 291 -9.72 30.88 15.49
CA PRO A 291 -10.89 31.28 14.70
C PRO A 291 -10.99 30.61 13.31
N ARG A 292 -9.94 29.93 12.85
CA ARG A 292 -9.93 29.11 11.61
C ARG A 292 -10.23 27.61 11.83
N GLY A 293 -10.37 27.16 13.08
CA GLY A 293 -10.99 25.88 13.43
C GLY A 293 -10.17 24.61 13.18
N VAL A 294 -8.83 24.65 13.20
CA VAL A 294 -7.99 23.50 12.78
C VAL A 294 -7.34 22.71 13.94
N GLU A 295 -7.56 23.04 15.21
CA GLU A 295 -7.00 22.24 16.31
C GLU A 295 -8.08 21.51 17.12
N HIS A 296 -8.51 20.35 16.62
CA HIS A 296 -9.05 19.30 17.47
C HIS A 296 -7.87 18.57 18.10
N ALA A 297 -7.48 18.95 19.31
CA ALA A 297 -6.56 18.15 20.12
C ALA A 297 -7.26 16.82 20.49
N ILE A 298 -7.09 15.79 19.65
CA ILE A 298 -7.15 14.40 20.11
C ILE A 298 -5.73 14.04 20.53
N MET A 299 -5.32 14.50 21.72
CA MET A 299 -4.17 13.88 22.38
C MET A 299 -4.67 12.63 23.10
N ALA A 300 -4.73 11.53 22.37
CA ALA A 300 -4.63 10.20 22.96
C ALA A 300 -3.15 9.78 22.87
N LEU A 301 -2.29 10.44 23.64
CA LEU A 301 -0.95 9.93 23.89
C LEU A 301 -1.05 9.07 25.14
N ASP A 302 -1.25 7.76 24.96
CA ASP A 302 -1.00 6.81 26.03
C ASP A 302 0.52 6.58 26.06
N GLU A 303 1.24 7.49 26.72
CA GLU A 303 2.61 7.22 27.18
C GLU A 303 2.52 6.24 28.34
N LEU A 304 2.26 4.96 28.09
CA LEU A 304 2.41 3.93 29.11
C LEU A 304 2.68 2.54 28.49
N ASN A 305 3.96 2.25 28.31
CA ASN A 305 4.54 0.97 28.72
C ASN A 305 6.02 1.19 29.07
N PRO A 306 6.46 0.97 30.33
CA PRO A 306 7.81 0.46 30.56
C PRO A 306 7.97 -0.97 30.03
#